data_AF-A0A3E0K9T3-F1
#
_entry.id   AF-A0A3E0K9T3-F1
#
_cell.length_a   1.000
_cell.length_b   1.000
_cell.length_c   1.000
_cell.angle_alpha   90.00
_cell.angle_beta   90.00
_cell.angle_gamma   90.00
#
_symmetry.space_group_name_H-M   'P 1'
#
loop_
_entity.id
_entity.type
_entity.pdbx_description
1 polymer ?
#
loop_
_entity_poly.entity_id
_entity_poly.type
_entity_poly.pdbx_seq_one_letter_code
_entity_poly.pdbx_strand_id
1 'polypeptide(L)'
;MTLKVTTPEKLVFEGAVAKVVVDGVDGSRGLLPLHVDFVMPLKPGIMACTDEGGAEKFIAVNGGVLVKKGAEVTVASRHAVMSDRMEDLPDVVLAFFAEAEQHVEAAQRAALRLETMLMREFLELKR
;
A
#
# COMPACT_ATOMS: atom_id res chain seq x y z
N MET A 1 -10.47 -18.15 -4.20
CA MET A 1 -9.42 -17.50 -5.05
C MET A 1 -8.41 -16.86 -4.11
N THR A 2 -7.15 -16.66 -4.53
CA THR A 2 -6.12 -16.10 -3.63
C THR A 2 -5.90 -14.63 -3.94
N LEU A 3 -6.03 -13.76 -2.94
CA LEU A 3 -5.71 -12.34 -3.05
C LEU A 3 -4.34 -12.07 -2.44
N LYS A 4 -3.51 -11.33 -3.16
CA LYS A 4 -2.20 -10.88 -2.74
C LYS A 4 -2.08 -9.36 -2.92
N VAL A 5 -1.77 -8.63 -1.86
CA VAL A 5 -1.59 -7.18 -1.87
C VAL A 5 -0.18 -6.85 -1.42
N THR A 6 0.58 -6.16 -2.27
CA THR A 6 2.01 -5.89 -2.06
C THR A 6 2.32 -4.43 -2.25
N THR A 7 3.26 -3.96 -1.44
CA THR A 7 4.00 -2.71 -1.65
C THR A 7 5.48 -3.05 -1.88
N PRO A 8 6.31 -2.10 -2.35
CA PRO A 8 7.75 -2.31 -2.43
C PRO A 8 8.41 -2.69 -1.10
N GLU A 9 7.80 -2.30 0.03
CA GLU A 9 8.35 -2.51 1.37
C GLU A 9 7.89 -3.83 2.00
N LYS A 10 6.66 -4.27 1.74
CA LYS A 10 6.07 -5.43 2.42
C LYS A 10 4.91 -6.07 1.68
N LEU A 11 4.63 -7.31 2.06
CA LEU A 11 3.37 -7.98 1.81
C LEU A 11 2.32 -7.44 2.80
N VAL A 12 1.26 -6.81 2.29
CA VAL A 12 0.20 -6.22 3.11
C VAL A 12 -0.89 -7.24 3.43
N PHE A 13 -1.21 -8.09 2.46
CA PHE A 13 -2.18 -9.17 2.64
C PHE A 13 -1.87 -10.33 1.69
N GLU A 14 -2.05 -11.55 2.15
CA GLU A 14 -2.09 -12.76 1.33
C GLU A 14 -3.05 -13.76 1.97
N GLY A 15 -4.01 -14.25 1.19
CA GLY A 15 -5.00 -15.18 1.71
C GLY A 15 -6.05 -15.62 0.71
N ALA A 16 -6.75 -16.70 1.05
CA ALA A 16 -7.92 -17.15 0.30
C ALA A 16 -9.12 -16.24 0.59
N VAL A 17 -9.79 -15.81 -0.47
CA VAL A 17 -10.95 -14.92 -0.41
C VAL A 17 -12.08 -15.42 -1.33
N ALA A 18 -13.31 -15.16 -0.91
CA ALA A 18 -14.53 -15.45 -1.64
C ALA A 18 -14.97 -14.27 -2.52
N LYS A 19 -14.63 -13.03 -2.16
CA LYS A 19 -15.03 -11.81 -2.87
C LYS A 19 -13.97 -10.73 -2.70
N VAL A 20 -13.74 -9.93 -3.73
CA VAL A 20 -12.91 -8.72 -3.67
C VAL A 20 -13.67 -7.57 -4.35
N VAL A 21 -13.76 -6.42 -3.71
CA VAL A 21 -14.39 -5.21 -4.24
C VAL A 21 -13.35 -4.12 -4.31
N VAL A 22 -13.12 -3.58 -5.50
CA VAL A 22 -12.10 -2.59 -5.80
C VAL A 22 -12.65 -1.45 -6.63
N ASP A 23 -11.93 -0.34 -6.54
CA ASP A 23 -12.28 0.91 -7.19
C ASP A 23 -11.24 1.25 -8.27
N GLY A 24 -11.67 1.13 -9.52
CA GLY A 24 -10.88 1.50 -10.70
C GLY A 24 -11.08 2.93 -11.14
N VAL A 25 -10.31 3.29 -12.16
CA VAL A 25 -10.50 4.58 -12.88
C VAL A 25 -11.89 4.65 -13.51
N ASP A 26 -12.38 3.54 -14.07
CA ASP A 26 -13.68 3.45 -14.75
C ASP A 26 -14.86 3.08 -13.81
N GLY A 27 -14.63 3.10 -12.50
CA GLY A 27 -15.64 2.77 -11.49
C GLY A 27 -15.35 1.52 -10.66
N SER A 28 -16.33 1.13 -9.86
CA SER A 28 -16.21 0.03 -8.89
C SER A 28 -16.43 -1.34 -9.54
N ARG A 29 -15.69 -2.35 -9.09
CA ARG A 29 -15.76 -3.72 -9.58
C ARG A 29 -15.73 -4.72 -8.43
N GLY A 30 -16.66 -5.68 -8.48
CA GLY A 30 -16.66 -6.87 -7.64
C GLY A 30 -16.10 -8.07 -8.40
N LEU A 31 -15.10 -8.73 -7.82
CA LEU A 31 -14.47 -9.94 -8.31
C LEU A 31 -14.95 -11.13 -7.48
N LEU A 32 -15.41 -12.16 -8.18
CA LEU A 32 -15.78 -13.46 -7.64
C LEU A 32 -14.88 -14.55 -8.24
N PRO A 33 -14.85 -15.77 -7.67
CA PRO A 33 -14.14 -16.89 -8.27
C PRO A 33 -14.57 -17.11 -9.72
N LEU A 34 -13.63 -17.50 -10.58
CA LEU A 34 -13.83 -17.73 -12.03
C LEU A 34 -14.16 -16.46 -12.84
N HIS A 35 -14.00 -15.26 -12.29
CA HIS A 35 -14.04 -14.02 -13.08
C HIS A 35 -13.00 -14.07 -14.21
N VAL A 36 -13.26 -13.42 -15.36
CA VAL A 36 -12.32 -13.38 -16.49
C VAL A 36 -10.98 -12.75 -16.10
N ASP A 37 -9.89 -13.24 -16.70
CA ASP A 37 -8.56 -12.65 -16.58
C ASP A 37 -8.54 -11.22 -17.10
N PHE A 38 -8.00 -10.31 -16.31
CA PHE A 38 -7.95 -8.90 -16.67
C PHE A 38 -6.92 -8.13 -15.84
N VAL A 39 -6.60 -6.93 -16.32
CA VAL A 39 -5.71 -5.97 -15.64
C VAL A 39 -6.44 -4.63 -15.58
N MET A 40 -6.30 -3.93 -14.46
CA MET A 40 -6.85 -2.57 -14.33
C MET A 40 -5.96 -1.66 -13.49
N PRO A 41 -5.87 -0.37 -13.83
CA PRO A 41 -5.36 0.64 -12.92
C PRO A 41 -6.36 0.88 -11.78
N LEU A 42 -5.84 1.06 -10.57
CA LEU A 42 -6.61 1.41 -9.38
C LEU A 42 -6.46 2.89 -9.07
N LYS A 43 -7.55 3.54 -8.65
CA LYS A 43 -7.48 4.86 -8.03
C LYS A 43 -7.18 4.71 -6.52
N PRO A 44 -6.66 5.75 -5.85
CA PRO A 44 -6.62 5.77 -4.40
C PRO A 44 -8.02 5.57 -3.80
N GLY A 45 -8.12 4.67 -2.83
CA GLY A 45 -9.40 4.29 -2.26
C GLY A 45 -9.32 3.10 -1.33
N ILE A 46 -10.47 2.54 -0.99
CA ILE A 46 -10.61 1.43 -0.05
C ILE A 46 -11.09 0.22 -0.83
N MET A 47 -10.30 -0.85 -0.78
CA MET A 47 -10.67 -2.17 -1.24
C MET A 47 -11.26 -2.96 -0.08
N ALA A 48 -12.32 -3.70 -0.34
CA ALA A 48 -12.86 -4.68 0.60
C ALA A 48 -12.63 -6.09 0.08
N CYS A 49 -12.25 -7.02 0.94
CA CYS A 49 -12.24 -8.44 0.61
C CYS A 49 -13.01 -9.23 1.66
N THR A 50 -13.66 -10.30 1.23
CA THR A 50 -14.37 -11.23 2.11
C THR A 50 -13.64 -12.55 2.08
N ASP A 51 -13.28 -13.06 3.25
CA ASP A 51 -12.67 -14.38 3.37
C ASP A 51 -13.67 -15.51 3.10
N GLU A 52 -13.22 -16.76 3.14
CA GLU A 52 -14.08 -17.92 2.92
C GLU A 52 -15.11 -18.15 4.04
N GLY A 53 -14.88 -17.58 5.23
CA GLY A 53 -15.79 -17.63 6.38
C GLY A 53 -16.84 -16.51 6.39
N GLY A 54 -16.75 -15.55 5.45
CA GLY A 54 -17.67 -14.43 5.34
C GLY A 54 -17.23 -13.16 6.08
N ALA A 55 -16.07 -13.16 6.74
CA ALA A 55 -15.56 -11.94 7.39
C ALA A 55 -14.98 -10.98 6.35
N GLU A 56 -15.33 -9.69 6.48
CA GLU A 56 -14.80 -8.64 5.62
C GLU A 56 -13.53 -8.02 6.23
N LYS A 57 -12.58 -7.69 5.35
CA LYS A 57 -11.36 -6.95 5.66
C LYS A 57 -11.26 -5.77 4.71
N PHE A 58 -10.67 -4.68 5.20
CA PHE A 58 -10.58 -3.42 4.48
C PHE A 58 -9.13 -3.01 4.28
N ILE A 59 -8.78 -2.66 3.05
CA ILE A 59 -7.42 -2.31 2.64
C ILE A 59 -7.47 -0.96 1.94
N ALA A 60 -6.89 0.06 2.57
CA ALA A 60 -6.66 1.34 1.91
C ALA A 60 -5.47 1.19 0.96
N VAL A 61 -5.68 1.50 -0.32
CA VAL A 61 -4.67 1.43 -1.37
C VAL A 61 -4.46 2.82 -1.97
N ASN A 62 -3.20 3.24 -2.10
CA ASN A 62 -2.84 4.50 -2.77
C ASN A 62 -2.63 4.26 -4.28
N GLY A 63 -3.73 3.87 -4.95
CA GLY A 63 -3.73 3.49 -6.37
C GLY A 63 -2.93 2.22 -6.65
N GLY A 64 -2.47 2.08 -7.89
CA GLY A 64 -1.65 0.95 -8.32
C GLY A 64 -2.26 0.16 -9.47
N VAL A 65 -1.93 -1.12 -9.55
CA VAL A 65 -2.43 -2.02 -10.59
C VAL A 65 -2.94 -3.30 -9.96
N LEU A 66 -4.13 -3.73 -10.40
CA LEU A 66 -4.67 -5.04 -10.11
C LEU A 66 -4.53 -5.94 -11.33
N VAL A 67 -4.03 -7.15 -11.11
CA VAL A 67 -3.95 -8.23 -12.10
C VAL A 67 -4.75 -9.41 -11.57
N LYS A 68 -5.77 -9.82 -12.31
CA LYS A 68 -6.47 -11.08 -12.06
C LYS A 68 -6.06 -12.08 -13.14
N LYS A 69 -5.55 -13.23 -12.72
CA LYS A 69 -5.13 -14.33 -13.60
C LYS A 69 -5.46 -15.68 -12.98
N GLY A 70 -6.25 -16.50 -13.67
CA GLY A 70 -6.66 -17.81 -13.17
C GLY A 70 -7.38 -17.71 -11.82
N ALA A 71 -6.81 -18.29 -10.76
CA ALA A 71 -7.34 -18.23 -9.39
C ALA A 71 -6.69 -17.14 -8.52
N GLU A 72 -5.80 -16.33 -9.08
CA GLU A 72 -5.02 -15.32 -8.36
C GLU A 72 -5.48 -13.90 -8.70
N VAL A 73 -5.57 -13.07 -7.67
CA VAL A 73 -5.76 -11.62 -7.75
C VAL A 73 -4.57 -10.98 -7.06
N THR A 74 -3.76 -10.24 -7.81
CA THR A 74 -2.59 -9.54 -7.27
C THR A 74 -2.78 -8.04 -7.39
N VAL A 75 -2.50 -7.31 -6.31
CA VAL A 75 -2.50 -5.85 -6.26
C VAL A 75 -1.09 -5.38 -5.92
N ALA A 76 -0.55 -4.52 -6.77
CA ALA A 76 0.69 -3.81 -6.55
C ALA A 76 0.39 -2.32 -6.37
N SER A 77 0.72 -1.78 -5.20
CA SER A 77 0.54 -0.37 -4.86
C SER A 77 1.83 0.21 -4.28
N ARG A 78 2.03 1.52 -4.35
CA ARG A 78 3.15 2.17 -3.64
C ARG A 78 2.97 2.08 -2.14
N HIS A 79 1.75 2.30 -1.67
CA HIS A 79 1.39 2.25 -0.26
C HIS A 79 0.04 1.56 -0.10
N ALA A 80 -0.06 0.72 0.91
CA ALA A 80 -1.30 0.10 1.31
C ALA A 80 -1.26 -0.25 2.80
N VAL A 81 -2.39 -0.07 3.46
CA VAL A 81 -2.59 -0.43 4.86
C VAL A 81 -3.90 -1.19 5.01
N MET A 82 -3.96 -2.09 5.99
CA MET A 82 -5.10 -2.97 6.21
C MET A 82 -5.66 -2.79 7.61
N SER A 83 -6.97 -2.94 7.74
CA SER A 83 -7.69 -3.13 8.99
C SER A 83 -8.76 -4.20 8.82
N ASP A 84 -9.03 -4.95 9.89
CA ASP A 84 -10.17 -5.89 9.94
C ASP A 84 -11.50 -5.16 10.11
N ARG A 85 -11.49 -3.91 10.60
CA ARG A 85 -12.69 -3.08 10.78
C ARG A 85 -12.55 -1.78 10.02
N MET A 86 -13.61 -1.43 9.30
CA MET A 86 -13.68 -0.19 8.53
C MET A 86 -13.50 1.06 9.42
N GLU A 87 -14.02 1.00 10.65
CA GLU A 87 -13.97 2.08 11.63
C GLU A 87 -12.53 2.45 12.03
N ASP A 88 -11.64 1.45 12.10
CA ASP A 88 -10.25 1.64 12.53
C ASP A 88 -9.35 2.07 11.36
N LEU A 89 -9.81 1.90 10.11
CA LEU A 89 -8.99 2.13 8.93
C LEU A 89 -8.50 3.60 8.79
N PRO A 90 -9.32 4.64 9.05
CA PRO A 90 -8.85 6.02 9.04
C PRO A 90 -7.68 6.26 9.99
N ASP A 91 -7.72 5.73 11.20
CA ASP A 91 -6.66 5.90 12.19
C ASP A 91 -5.37 5.20 11.75
N VAL A 92 -5.49 3.99 11.18
CA VAL A 92 -4.35 3.26 10.62
C VAL A 92 -3.71 4.04 9.45
N VAL A 93 -4.53 4.64 8.59
CA VAL A 93 -4.06 5.46 7.47
C VAL A 93 -3.34 6.72 7.97
N LEU A 94 -3.88 7.41 8.96
CA LEU A 94 -3.27 8.60 9.56
C LEU A 94 -1.94 8.26 10.24
N ALA A 95 -1.89 7.16 11.01
CA ALA A 95 -0.66 6.69 11.64
C ALA A 95 0.42 6.38 10.60
N PHE A 96 0.06 5.75 9.49
CA PHE A 96 0.99 5.47 8.39
C PHE A 96 1.59 6.75 7.79
N PHE A 97 0.77 7.78 7.54
CA PHE A 97 1.29 9.05 7.02
C PHE A 97 2.16 9.79 8.03
N ALA A 98 1.80 9.78 9.31
CA ALA A 98 2.61 10.39 10.37
C ALA A 98 3.99 9.72 10.48
N GLU A 99 4.05 8.39 10.41
CA GLU A 99 5.31 7.65 10.39
C GLU A 99 6.14 8.00 9.14
N ALA A 100 5.51 8.06 7.96
CA ALA A 100 6.18 8.44 6.71
C ALA A 100 6.77 9.86 6.78
N GLU A 101 6.05 10.82 7.35
CA GLU A 101 6.55 12.19 7.57
C GLU A 101 7.76 12.22 8.50
N GLN A 102 7.73 11.45 9.59
CA GLN A 102 8.87 11.33 10.50
C GLN A 102 10.12 10.79 9.80
N HIS A 103 9.96 9.80 8.92
CA HIS A 103 11.08 9.28 8.12
C HIS A 103 11.68 10.34 7.19
N VAL A 104 10.83 11.12 6.52
CA VAL A 104 11.28 12.21 5.65
C VAL A 104 12.04 13.27 6.45
N GLU A 105 11.50 13.70 7.60
CA GLU A 105 12.17 14.67 8.46
C GLU A 105 13.53 14.16 8.98
N ALA A 106 13.59 12.90 9.41
CA ALA A 106 14.81 12.29 9.90
C ALA A 106 15.90 12.24 8.81
N ALA A 107 15.53 11.87 7.59
CA ALA A 107 16.43 11.84 6.44
C ALA A 107 16.97 13.24 6.10
N GLN A 108 16.11 14.26 6.08
CA GLN A 108 16.51 15.65 5.83
C GLN A 108 17.47 16.16 6.91
N ARG A 109 17.19 15.90 8.19
CA ARG A 109 18.08 16.28 9.30
C ARG A 109 19.44 15.58 9.21
N ALA A 110 19.46 14.31 8.79
CA ALA A 110 20.70 13.58 8.58
C ALA A 110 21.52 14.19 7.42
N ALA A 111 20.88 14.55 6.31
CA ALA A 111 21.53 15.19 5.17
C ALA A 111 22.18 16.54 5.55
N LEU A 112 21.45 17.41 6.24
CA LEU A 112 21.98 18.71 6.71
C LEU A 112 23.17 18.55 7.65
N ARG A 113 23.14 17.53 8.52
CA ARG A 113 24.28 17.20 9.40
C ARG A 113 25.50 16.76 8.60
N LEU A 114 25.31 15.91 7.58
CA LEU A 114 26.40 15.47 6.71
C LEU A 114 27.01 16.65 5.94
N GLU A 115 26.19 17.53 5.37
CA GLU A 115 26.66 18.75 4.69
C GLU A 115 27.53 19.61 5.62
N THR A 116 27.07 19.83 6.86
CA THR A 116 27.81 20.61 7.85
C THR A 116 29.14 19.95 8.23
N MET A 117 29.17 18.62 8.37
CA MET A 117 30.41 17.88 8.66
C MET A 117 31.40 18.01 7.50
N LEU A 118 30.95 17.82 6.25
CA LEU A 118 31.78 17.92 5.05
C LEU A 118 32.38 19.33 4.92
N MET A 119 31.58 20.38 5.12
CA MET A 119 32.09 21.76 5.07
C MET A 119 33.22 22.01 6.07
N ARG A 120 33.10 21.48 7.30
CA ARG A 120 34.15 21.61 8.32
C ARG A 120 35.43 20.89 7.91
N GLU A 121 35.32 19.65 7.44
CA GLU A 121 36.47 18.84 7.03
C GLU A 121 37.22 19.46 5.83
N PHE A 122 36.50 20.00 4.84
CA PHE A 122 37.12 20.72 3.72
C PHE A 122 37.85 22.00 4.13
N LEU A 123 37.36 22.72 5.14
CA LEU A 123 38.06 23.90 5.68
C LEU A 123 39.35 23.51 6.40
N GLU A 124 39.37 22.37 7.09
CA GLU A 124 40.57 21.85 7.76
C GLU A 124 41.64 21.38 6.75
N LEU A 125 41.25 20.78 5.63
CA LEU A 125 42.16 20.30 4.57
C LEU A 125 42.80 21.42 3.72
N LYS A 126 42.23 22.63 3.71
CA LYS A 126 42.78 23.79 2.99
C LYS A 126 43.84 24.57 3.78
N ARG A 127 44.25 24.07 4.95
CA ARG A 127 45.25 24.69 5.81
C ARG A 127 46.60 23.99 5.65
#